data_AF-A0A965FLN3-F1
#
_entry.id   AF-A0A965FLN3-F1
#
_cell.length_a   1.000
_cell.length_b   1.000
_cell.length_c   1.000
_cell.angle_alpha   90.00
_cell.angle_beta   90.00
_cell.angle_gamma   90.00
#
_symmetry.space_group_name_H-M   'P 1'
#
loop_
_entity.id
_entity.type
_entity.pdbx_description
1 polymer ?
#
loop_
_entity_poly.entity_id
_entity_poly.type
_entity_poly.pdbx_seq_one_letter_code
_entity_poly.pdbx_strand_id
1 'polypeptide(L)'
;MPADARAAAELAQLTRRAEHRATGVPTGIMDQLCIASARAGHGTLIDCRTLDVTHVPLPDGIEFVVRFVASRTLQGSEYSDRVAECAAAEREIGPLRDAAPSDVGTLRDPVVRARARHVVTENARVTEFVAALRAGNYVTAGEVMVRAHRSLAADFAVSTPVMDAAVEGLLATPGVIGARMTGGGFGGCVVAMCERGADVEGWKVRPVTGLTVSR
;
A
#
# COMPACT_ATOMS: atom_id res chain seq x y z
N MET A 1 14.34 -0.82 -19.07
CA MET A 1 13.78 0.43 -18.51
C MET A 1 14.40 1.65 -19.19
N PRO A 2 13.65 2.73 -19.45
CA PRO A 2 14.18 4.03 -19.87
C PRO A 2 15.22 4.57 -18.86
N ALA A 3 16.14 5.44 -19.31
CA ALA A 3 17.24 5.95 -18.48
C ALA A 3 16.77 6.62 -17.18
N ASP A 4 15.67 7.39 -17.24
CA ASP A 4 15.11 8.10 -16.09
C ASP A 4 14.54 7.15 -15.03
N ALA A 5 13.90 6.05 -15.46
CA ALA A 5 13.35 5.03 -14.56
C ALA A 5 14.48 4.27 -13.83
N ARG A 6 15.60 4.01 -14.51
CA ARG A 6 16.78 3.41 -13.89
C ARG A 6 17.40 4.33 -12.84
N ALA A 7 17.55 5.62 -13.13
CA ALA A 7 18.07 6.59 -12.18
C ALA A 7 17.18 6.70 -10.93
N ALA A 8 15.85 6.72 -11.11
CA ALA A 8 14.91 6.72 -10.00
C ALA A 8 15.03 5.48 -9.10
N ALA A 9 15.19 4.28 -9.68
CA ALA A 9 15.39 3.04 -8.93
C ALA A 9 16.71 3.04 -8.13
N GLU A 10 17.81 3.49 -8.74
CA GLU A 10 19.11 3.59 -8.07
C GLU A 10 19.06 4.57 -6.88
N LEU A 11 18.41 5.72 -7.05
CA LEU A 11 18.20 6.70 -5.98
C LEU A 11 17.32 6.12 -4.86
N ALA A 12 16.20 5.47 -5.21
CA ALA A 12 15.30 4.86 -4.24
C ALA A 12 16.01 3.80 -3.39
N GLN A 13 16.88 2.99 -4.00
CA GLN A 13 17.69 2.02 -3.25
C GLN A 13 18.69 2.70 -2.32
N LEU A 14 19.31 3.80 -2.75
CA LEU A 14 20.25 4.57 -1.92
C LEU A 14 19.55 5.15 -0.69
N THR A 15 18.39 5.78 -0.88
CA THR A 15 17.62 6.40 0.21
C THR A 15 17.03 5.34 1.14
N ARG A 16 16.58 4.18 0.63
CA ARG A 16 16.18 3.04 1.48
C ARG A 16 17.33 2.58 2.38
N ARG A 17 18.54 2.44 1.84
CA ARG A 17 19.73 2.10 2.65
C ARG A 17 20.04 3.16 3.69
N ALA A 18 19.86 4.44 3.36
CA ALA A 18 20.03 5.53 4.32
C ALA A 18 18.99 5.45 5.45
N GLU A 19 17.73 5.16 5.13
CA GLU A 19 16.67 4.98 6.11
C GLU A 19 16.94 3.81 7.05
N HIS A 20 17.32 2.65 6.50
CA HIS A 20 17.70 1.48 7.32
C HIS A 20 18.83 1.81 8.31
N ARG A 21 19.83 2.59 7.88
CA ARG A 21 20.94 3.02 8.75
C ARG A 21 20.52 4.04 9.81
N ALA A 22 19.60 4.93 9.47
CA ALA A 22 19.16 6.01 10.36
C ALA A 22 18.15 5.52 11.41
N THR A 23 17.24 4.62 11.03
CA THR A 23 16.10 4.21 11.87
C THR A 23 16.22 2.81 12.43
N GLY A 24 17.00 1.93 11.78
CA GLY A 24 17.05 0.50 12.08
C GLY A 24 15.81 -0.30 11.66
N VAL A 25 14.82 0.34 11.02
CA VAL A 25 13.58 -0.31 10.59
C VAL A 25 13.78 -0.94 9.20
N PRO A 26 13.44 -2.24 9.00
CA PRO A 26 13.68 -2.94 7.73
C PRO A 26 12.61 -2.61 6.66
N THR A 27 12.45 -1.33 6.33
CA THR A 27 11.40 -0.87 5.39
C THR A 27 11.59 -1.35 3.95
N GLY A 28 10.48 -1.44 3.22
CA GLY A 28 10.46 -1.77 1.78
C GLY A 28 11.00 -0.65 0.87
N ILE A 29 10.78 -0.78 -0.44
CA ILE A 29 11.24 0.20 -1.45
C ILE A 29 10.15 1.18 -1.91
N MET A 30 8.89 0.92 -1.54
CA MET A 30 7.71 1.57 -2.10
C MET A 30 7.76 3.09 -1.93
N ASP A 31 8.02 3.58 -0.72
CA ASP A 31 7.98 5.01 -0.41
C ASP A 31 9.00 5.78 -1.24
N GLN A 32 10.25 5.30 -1.25
CA GLN A 32 11.35 5.95 -1.95
C GLN A 32 11.18 5.88 -3.48
N LEU A 33 10.72 4.74 -4.01
CA LEU A 33 10.52 4.58 -5.44
C LEU A 33 9.30 5.35 -5.94
N CYS A 34 8.22 5.40 -5.17
CA CYS A 34 7.04 6.21 -5.48
C CYS A 34 7.41 7.70 -5.57
N ILE A 35 8.16 8.21 -4.59
CA ILE A 35 8.62 9.61 -4.58
C ILE A 35 9.57 9.90 -5.75
N ALA A 36 10.56 9.04 -5.97
CA ALA A 36 11.57 9.25 -7.01
C ALA A 36 10.99 9.14 -8.43
N SER A 37 9.95 8.32 -8.64
CA SER A 37 9.40 8.05 -9.97
C SER A 37 8.02 8.69 -10.22
N ALA A 38 7.52 9.55 -9.32
CA ALA A 38 6.18 10.10 -9.44
C ALA A 38 5.95 10.83 -10.78
N ARG A 39 4.72 10.76 -11.28
CA ARG A 39 4.28 11.48 -12.48
C ARG A 39 2.97 12.18 -12.18
N ALA A 40 2.89 13.48 -12.46
CA ALA A 40 1.69 14.26 -12.22
C ALA A 40 0.47 13.60 -12.89
N GLY A 41 -0.63 13.46 -12.15
CA GLY A 41 -1.89 12.90 -12.62
C GLY A 41 -1.91 11.37 -12.68
N HIS A 42 -0.91 10.68 -12.13
CA HIS A 42 -0.82 9.23 -12.15
C HIS A 42 -0.57 8.65 -10.76
N GLY A 43 -1.13 7.47 -10.51
CA GLY A 43 -0.64 6.54 -9.50
C GLY A 43 0.56 5.74 -10.03
N THR A 44 1.36 5.19 -9.12
CA THR A 44 2.57 4.42 -9.46
C THR A 44 2.34 2.95 -9.12
N LEU A 45 2.17 2.09 -10.12
CA LEU A 45 2.20 0.63 -9.94
C LEU A 45 3.66 0.17 -9.96
N ILE A 46 4.09 -0.44 -8.85
CA ILE A 46 5.48 -0.86 -8.65
C ILE A 46 5.54 -2.39 -8.60
N ASP A 47 6.36 -2.96 -9.46
CA ASP A 47 6.83 -4.33 -9.29
C ASP A 47 8.00 -4.33 -8.29
N CYS A 48 7.74 -4.69 -7.02
CA CYS A 48 8.79 -4.65 -6.00
C CYS A 48 9.92 -5.69 -6.18
N ARG A 49 9.78 -6.65 -7.11
CA ARG A 49 10.80 -7.65 -7.43
C ARG A 49 11.75 -7.15 -8.51
N THR A 50 11.21 -6.63 -9.61
CA THR A 50 12.02 -6.14 -10.74
C THR A 50 12.35 -4.65 -10.63
N LEU A 51 11.62 -3.93 -9.77
CA LEU A 51 11.62 -2.47 -9.63
C LEU A 51 11.07 -1.73 -10.85
N ASP A 52 10.33 -2.44 -11.72
CA ASP A 52 9.63 -1.82 -12.83
C ASP A 52 8.48 -0.93 -12.31
N VAL A 53 8.34 0.23 -12.94
CA VAL A 53 7.31 1.22 -12.63
C VAL A 53 6.38 1.38 -13.82
N THR A 54 5.08 1.27 -13.57
CA THR A 54 4.03 1.61 -14.53
C THR A 54 3.17 2.74 -13.96
N HIS A 55 3.09 3.86 -14.68
CA HIS A 55 2.19 4.95 -14.30
C HIS A 55 0.76 4.64 -14.73
N VAL A 56 -0.17 4.70 -13.78
CA VAL A 56 -1.61 4.49 -14.00
C VAL A 56 -2.30 5.85 -13.92
N PRO A 57 -2.91 6.36 -15.01
CA PRO A 57 -3.62 7.65 -14.97
C PRO A 57 -4.69 7.65 -13.89
N LEU A 58 -4.75 8.73 -13.11
CA LEU A 58 -5.84 8.94 -12.16
C LEU A 58 -7.09 9.43 -12.92
N PRO A 59 -8.27 8.88 -12.63
CA PRO A 59 -9.49 9.25 -13.34
C PRO A 59 -9.99 10.64 -12.93
N ASP A 60 -10.43 11.44 -13.89
CA ASP A 60 -10.88 12.83 -13.65
C ASP A 60 -12.10 12.93 -12.73
N GLY A 61 -12.95 11.91 -12.66
CA GLY A 61 -14.16 11.91 -11.84
C GLY A 61 -13.94 11.55 -10.36
N ILE A 62 -12.71 11.24 -9.97
CA ILE A 62 -12.39 10.68 -8.65
C ILE A 62 -11.39 11.56 -7.92
N GLU A 63 -11.59 11.72 -6.61
CA GLU A 63 -10.65 12.36 -5.70
C GLU A 63 -10.16 11.35 -4.68
N PHE A 64 -8.88 11.45 -4.30
CA PHE A 64 -8.34 10.72 -3.16
C PHE A 64 -8.16 11.69 -1.99
N VAL A 65 -8.68 11.34 -0.82
CA VAL A 65 -8.57 12.13 0.41
C VAL A 65 -7.80 11.33 1.44
N VAL A 66 -6.73 11.92 1.99
CA VAL A 66 -5.96 11.34 3.08
C VAL A 66 -6.33 12.05 4.37
N ARG A 67 -6.66 11.30 5.42
CA ARG A 67 -6.98 11.85 6.74
C ARG A 67 -6.08 11.23 7.78
N PHE A 68 -5.43 12.07 8.58
CA PHE A 68 -4.70 11.62 9.77
C PHE A 68 -5.69 11.18 10.86
N VAL A 69 -5.39 10.07 11.53
CA VAL A 69 -6.29 9.45 12.51
C VAL A 69 -5.65 9.35 13.87
N ALA A 70 -4.43 8.82 13.94
CA ALA A 70 -3.74 8.61 15.22
C ALA A 70 -2.22 8.69 15.06
N SER A 71 -1.54 9.23 16.07
CA SER A 71 -0.09 9.14 16.14
C SER A 71 0.33 7.68 16.36
N ARG A 72 1.55 7.38 15.91
CA ARG A 72 2.20 6.09 16.14
C ARG A 72 3.68 6.32 16.35
N THR A 73 4.32 5.41 17.06
CA THR A 73 5.79 5.35 17.13
C THR A 73 6.26 4.35 16.09
N LEU A 74 7.06 4.81 15.11
CA LEU A 74 7.67 3.94 14.10
C LEU A 74 8.74 3.00 14.71
N GLN A 75 9.31 3.41 15.84
CA GLN A 75 10.30 2.67 16.60
C GLN A 75 9.60 1.66 17.51
N GLY A 76 9.39 0.46 16.97
CA GLY A 76 8.70 -0.65 17.63
C GLY A 76 9.06 -1.98 16.97
N SER A 77 8.79 -3.09 17.66
CA SER A 77 9.08 -4.44 17.12
C SER A 77 8.04 -4.86 16.08
N GLU A 78 6.85 -4.27 16.07
CA GLU A 78 5.70 -4.79 15.34
C GLU A 78 5.90 -4.80 13.82
N TYR A 79 6.57 -3.79 13.25
CA TYR A 79 6.91 -3.80 11.82
C TYR A 79 7.92 -4.91 11.50
N SER A 80 8.98 -5.01 12.32
CA SER A 80 10.00 -6.04 12.17
C SER A 80 9.44 -7.45 12.39
N ASP A 81 8.46 -7.61 13.27
CA ASP A 81 7.75 -8.86 13.50
C ASP A 81 7.01 -9.29 12.24
N ARG A 82 6.30 -8.37 11.55
CA ARG A 82 5.64 -8.68 10.27
C ARG A 82 6.63 -9.14 9.21
N VAL A 83 7.80 -8.51 9.14
CA VAL A 83 8.88 -8.94 8.22
C VAL A 83 9.36 -10.33 8.58
N ALA A 84 9.59 -10.62 9.88
CA ALA A 84 10.04 -11.92 10.34
C ALA A 84 9.00 -13.03 10.13
N GLU A 85 7.72 -12.74 10.36
CA GLU A 85 6.58 -13.64 10.14
C GLU A 85 6.45 -13.97 8.64
N CYS A 86 6.59 -12.98 7.74
CA CYS A 86 6.59 -13.22 6.30
C CYS A 86 7.80 -14.06 5.88
N ALA A 87 9.00 -13.75 6.39
CA ALA A 87 10.20 -14.55 6.13
C ALA A 87 10.08 -15.99 6.66
N ALA A 88 9.31 -16.22 7.74
CA ALA A 88 9.01 -17.56 8.23
C ALA A 88 8.14 -18.34 7.24
N ALA A 89 7.11 -17.71 6.69
CA ALA A 89 6.31 -18.31 5.63
C ALA A 89 7.17 -18.66 4.41
N GLU A 90 8.04 -17.74 3.97
CA GLU A 90 8.88 -17.95 2.79
C GLU A 90 9.88 -19.10 2.93
N ARG A 91 10.32 -19.41 4.15
CA ARG A 91 11.15 -20.60 4.40
C ARG A 91 10.41 -21.91 4.22
N GLU A 92 9.09 -21.93 4.37
CA GLU A 92 8.27 -23.14 4.25
C GLU A 92 7.68 -23.31 2.84
N ILE A 93 7.24 -22.22 2.20
CA ILE A 93 6.49 -22.27 0.94
C ILE A 93 7.15 -21.53 -0.23
N GLY A 94 8.36 -21.00 -0.03
CA GLY A 94 9.04 -20.17 -1.03
C GLY A 94 8.50 -18.73 -1.07
N PRO A 95 8.98 -17.90 -2.02
CA PRO A 95 8.63 -16.48 -2.08
C PRO A 95 7.12 -16.24 -2.09
N LEU A 96 6.61 -15.41 -1.18
CA LEU A 96 5.16 -15.16 -1.04
C LEU A 96 4.56 -14.53 -2.31
N ARG A 97 5.40 -13.92 -3.13
CA ARG A 97 5.00 -13.36 -4.41
C ARG A 97 4.57 -14.41 -5.44
N ASP A 98 5.17 -15.60 -5.39
CA ASP A 98 4.92 -16.68 -6.35
C ASP A 98 4.00 -17.78 -5.76
N ALA A 99 3.64 -17.65 -4.47
CA ALA A 99 2.81 -18.60 -3.76
C ALA A 99 1.33 -18.52 -4.19
N ALA A 100 0.70 -19.68 -4.32
CA ALA A 100 -0.74 -19.82 -4.50
C ALA A 100 -1.47 -19.86 -3.14
N PRO A 101 -2.79 -19.55 -3.09
CA PRO A 101 -3.57 -19.71 -1.86
C PRO A 101 -3.53 -21.11 -1.23
N SER A 102 -3.32 -22.15 -2.04
CA SER A 102 -3.15 -23.53 -1.58
C SER A 102 -1.88 -23.72 -0.76
N ASP A 103 -0.77 -23.08 -1.15
CA ASP A 103 0.51 -23.18 -0.46
C ASP A 103 0.42 -22.53 0.93
N VAL A 104 -0.29 -21.39 1.02
CA VAL A 104 -0.58 -20.74 2.31
C VAL A 104 -1.33 -21.69 3.25
N GLY A 105 -2.21 -22.56 2.71
CA GLY A 105 -2.95 -23.56 3.48
C GLY A 105 -2.08 -24.60 4.18
N THR A 106 -0.85 -24.84 3.70
CA THR A 106 0.07 -25.83 4.27
C THR A 106 0.92 -25.29 5.41
N LEU A 107 0.94 -23.97 5.63
CA LEU A 107 1.69 -23.34 6.73
C LEU A 107 1.13 -23.78 8.09
N ARG A 108 2.00 -24.26 8.97
CA ARG A 108 1.60 -24.87 10.26
C ARG A 108 1.20 -23.80 11.27
N ASP A 109 2.04 -22.80 11.45
CA ASP A 109 1.82 -21.72 12.41
C ASP A 109 0.62 -20.85 11.94
N PRO A 110 -0.44 -20.69 12.77
CA PRO A 110 -1.63 -19.95 12.38
C PRO A 110 -1.38 -18.45 12.19
N VAL A 111 -0.42 -17.85 12.92
CA VAL A 111 -0.05 -16.44 12.80
C VAL A 111 0.69 -16.23 11.48
N VAL A 112 1.73 -17.03 11.22
CA VAL A 112 2.49 -16.99 9.96
C VAL A 112 1.57 -17.23 8.76
N ARG A 113 0.65 -18.20 8.87
CA ARG A 113 -0.36 -18.48 7.85
C ARG A 113 -1.28 -17.29 7.59
N ALA A 114 -1.70 -16.56 8.62
CA ALA A 114 -2.50 -15.36 8.46
C ALA A 114 -1.71 -14.24 7.75
N ARG A 115 -0.44 -14.00 8.12
CA ARG A 115 0.40 -13.00 7.44
C ARG A 115 0.63 -13.33 5.97
N ALA A 116 0.98 -14.58 5.68
CA ALA A 116 1.16 -15.05 4.30
C ALA A 116 -0.12 -14.88 3.47
N ARG A 117 -1.29 -15.21 4.04
CA ARG A 117 -2.59 -15.02 3.37
C ARG A 117 -2.82 -13.56 3.00
N HIS A 118 -2.53 -12.63 3.90
CA HIS A 118 -2.62 -11.21 3.59
C HIS A 118 -1.74 -10.86 2.38
N VAL A 119 -0.45 -11.17 2.43
CA VAL A 119 0.51 -10.79 1.38
C VAL A 119 0.13 -11.37 0.02
N VAL A 120 -0.17 -12.67 -0.04
CA VAL A 120 -0.55 -13.35 -1.30
C VAL A 120 -1.82 -12.73 -1.89
N THR A 121 -2.82 -12.48 -1.05
CA THR A 121 -4.10 -11.93 -1.53
C THR A 121 -4.05 -10.43 -1.80
N GLU A 122 -3.18 -9.67 -1.12
CA GLU A 122 -3.00 -8.23 -1.36
C GLU A 122 -2.32 -7.98 -2.71
N ASN A 123 -1.33 -8.81 -3.09
CA ASN A 123 -0.71 -8.73 -4.42
C ASN A 123 -1.75 -8.90 -5.55
N ALA A 124 -2.70 -9.82 -5.38
CA ALA A 124 -3.80 -10.00 -6.32
C ALA A 124 -4.75 -8.78 -6.32
N ARG A 125 -5.12 -8.27 -5.13
CA ARG A 125 -5.98 -7.08 -4.98
C ARG A 125 -5.37 -5.82 -5.61
N VAL A 126 -4.06 -5.62 -5.56
CA VAL A 126 -3.40 -4.48 -6.24
C VAL A 126 -3.65 -4.54 -7.75
N THR A 127 -3.49 -5.72 -8.35
CA THR A 127 -3.72 -5.90 -9.79
C THR A 127 -5.19 -5.71 -10.15
N GLU A 128 -6.09 -6.23 -9.31
CA GLU A 128 -7.54 -6.05 -9.45
C GLU A 128 -7.95 -4.57 -9.35
N PHE A 129 -7.41 -3.83 -8.38
CA PHE A 129 -7.65 -2.40 -8.19
C PHE A 129 -7.23 -1.59 -9.42
N VAL A 130 -6.03 -1.85 -9.95
CA VAL A 130 -5.54 -1.17 -11.16
C VAL A 130 -6.40 -1.49 -12.37
N ALA A 131 -6.83 -2.74 -12.54
CA ALA A 131 -7.72 -3.14 -13.63
C ALA A 131 -9.09 -2.43 -13.51
N ALA A 132 -9.67 -2.39 -12.31
CA ALA A 132 -10.93 -1.71 -12.04
C ALA A 132 -10.84 -0.19 -12.32
N LEU A 133 -9.77 0.48 -11.88
CA LEU A 133 -9.53 1.88 -12.19
C LEU A 133 -9.44 2.14 -13.70
N ARG A 134 -8.67 1.32 -14.43
CA ARG A 134 -8.53 1.45 -15.89
C ARG A 134 -9.84 1.23 -16.64
N ALA A 135 -10.70 0.37 -16.13
CA ALA A 135 -12.01 0.10 -16.70
C ALA A 135 -13.08 1.14 -16.30
N GLY A 136 -12.76 2.11 -15.44
CA GLY A 136 -13.73 3.05 -14.89
C GLY A 136 -14.74 2.40 -13.91
N ASN A 137 -14.47 1.18 -13.45
CA ASN A 137 -15.32 0.48 -12.48
C ASN A 137 -14.91 0.86 -11.05
N TYR A 138 -15.28 2.07 -10.64
CA TYR A 138 -14.88 2.62 -9.35
C TYR A 138 -15.55 1.92 -8.17
N VAL A 139 -16.74 1.35 -8.35
CA VAL A 139 -17.39 0.54 -7.31
C VAL A 139 -16.50 -0.64 -6.94
N THR A 140 -16.06 -1.43 -7.91
CA THR A 140 -15.14 -2.55 -7.65
C THR A 140 -13.80 -2.07 -7.08
N ALA A 141 -13.25 -0.94 -7.57
CA ALA A 141 -12.03 -0.39 -6.99
C ALA A 141 -12.21 -0.02 -5.50
N GLY A 142 -13.35 0.55 -5.12
CA GLY A 142 -13.69 0.85 -3.73
C GLY A 142 -13.86 -0.40 -2.86
N GLU A 143 -14.57 -1.42 -3.38
CA GLU A 143 -14.72 -2.72 -2.72
C GLU A 143 -13.36 -3.40 -2.48
N VAL A 144 -12.43 -3.29 -3.43
CA VAL A 144 -11.06 -3.79 -3.28
C VAL A 144 -10.34 -3.07 -2.15
N MET A 145 -10.48 -1.74 -2.02
CA MET A 145 -9.89 -0.99 -0.91
C MET A 145 -10.43 -1.47 0.45
N VAL A 146 -11.74 -1.70 0.56
CA VAL A 146 -12.38 -2.19 1.78
C VAL A 146 -11.90 -3.61 2.12
N ARG A 147 -11.83 -4.51 1.13
CA ARG A 147 -11.27 -5.86 1.33
C ARG A 147 -9.80 -5.82 1.76
N ALA A 148 -9.01 -4.92 1.19
CA ALA A 148 -7.62 -4.71 1.58
C ALA A 148 -7.52 -4.24 3.05
N HIS A 149 -8.37 -3.30 3.47
CA HIS A 149 -8.42 -2.87 4.88
C HIS A 149 -8.77 -4.01 5.83
N ARG A 150 -9.81 -4.79 5.52
CA ARG A 150 -10.21 -5.94 6.33
C ARG A 150 -9.10 -6.97 6.45
N SER A 151 -8.34 -7.21 5.37
CA SER A 151 -7.19 -8.12 5.42
C SER A 151 -6.04 -7.53 6.26
N LEU A 152 -5.77 -6.23 6.21
CA LEU A 152 -4.79 -5.59 7.10
C LEU A 152 -5.18 -5.69 8.58
N ALA A 153 -6.47 -5.59 8.89
CA ALA A 153 -6.99 -5.69 10.25
C ALA A 153 -6.97 -7.16 10.76
N ALA A 154 -7.55 -8.08 9.98
CA ALA A 154 -7.77 -9.46 10.44
C ALA A 154 -6.59 -10.40 10.17
N ASP A 155 -6.03 -10.37 8.96
CA ASP A 155 -4.97 -11.30 8.54
C ASP A 155 -3.57 -10.77 8.85
N PHE A 156 -3.32 -9.49 8.55
CA PHE A 156 -2.03 -8.86 8.80
C PHE A 156 -1.93 -8.26 10.20
N ALA A 157 -3.03 -8.04 10.90
CA ALA A 157 -3.06 -7.47 12.25
C ALA A 157 -2.18 -6.21 12.40
N VAL A 158 -2.34 -5.25 11.49
CA VAL A 158 -1.67 -3.94 11.54
C VAL A 158 -2.64 -2.77 11.69
N SER A 159 -3.95 -3.02 11.75
CA SER A 159 -4.93 -1.98 12.08
C SER A 159 -5.14 -1.86 13.60
N THR A 160 -5.92 -0.87 14.02
CA THR A 160 -6.35 -0.67 15.41
C THR A 160 -7.83 -0.30 15.43
N PRO A 161 -8.55 -0.44 16.57
CA PRO A 161 -9.96 -0.08 16.65
C PRO A 161 -10.26 1.37 16.23
N VAL A 162 -9.32 2.30 16.51
CA VAL A 162 -9.45 3.71 16.10
C VAL A 162 -9.30 3.87 14.59
N MET A 163 -8.39 3.11 13.97
CA MET A 163 -8.23 3.10 12.51
C MET A 163 -9.44 2.46 11.82
N ASP A 164 -9.95 1.35 12.36
CA ASP A 164 -11.12 0.65 11.82
C ASP A 164 -12.37 1.54 11.89
N ALA A 165 -12.62 2.18 13.04
CA ALA A 165 -13.71 3.14 13.19
C ALA A 165 -13.58 4.33 12.24
N ALA A 166 -12.35 4.82 11.98
CA ALA A 166 -12.11 5.90 11.03
C ALA A 166 -12.44 5.48 9.59
N VAL A 167 -12.15 4.24 9.19
CA VAL A 167 -12.52 3.72 7.86
C VAL A 167 -14.04 3.57 7.76
N GLU A 168 -14.70 2.95 8.74
CA GLU A 168 -16.16 2.79 8.73
C GLU A 168 -16.89 4.15 8.69
N GLY A 169 -16.40 5.15 9.43
CA GLY A 169 -16.95 6.51 9.37
C GLY A 169 -16.80 7.17 8.00
N LEU A 170 -15.69 6.92 7.29
CA LEU A 170 -15.54 7.41 5.91
C LEU A 170 -16.51 6.70 4.97
N LEU A 171 -16.67 5.38 5.08
CA LEU A 171 -17.59 4.61 4.24
C LEU A 171 -19.06 5.03 4.42
N ALA A 172 -19.41 5.56 5.59
CA ALA A 172 -20.75 6.10 5.85
C ALA A 172 -20.98 7.52 5.26
N THR A 173 -19.93 8.17 4.73
CA THR A 173 -20.01 9.54 4.20
C THR A 173 -20.49 9.52 2.73
N PRO A 174 -21.53 10.29 2.37
CA PRO A 174 -21.99 10.37 0.98
C PRO A 174 -20.86 10.76 -0.01
N GLY A 175 -20.80 10.05 -1.14
CA GLY A 175 -19.77 10.25 -2.16
C GLY A 175 -18.44 9.53 -1.88
N VAL A 176 -18.27 8.87 -0.73
CA VAL A 176 -17.13 7.96 -0.51
C VAL A 176 -17.41 6.61 -1.17
N ILE A 177 -16.51 6.19 -2.06
CA ILE A 177 -16.64 4.94 -2.84
C ILE A 177 -15.91 3.78 -2.14
N GLY A 178 -14.78 4.08 -1.51
CA GLY A 178 -14.03 3.11 -0.72
C GLY A 178 -12.97 3.78 0.14
N ALA A 179 -12.59 3.12 1.24
CA ALA A 179 -11.59 3.63 2.16
C ALA A 179 -10.77 2.49 2.78
N ARG A 180 -9.51 2.79 3.13
CA ARG A 180 -8.63 1.90 3.88
C ARG A 180 -7.59 2.70 4.66
N MET A 181 -6.99 2.07 5.66
CA MET A 181 -5.73 2.55 6.22
C MET A 181 -4.62 2.59 5.16
N THR A 182 -3.63 3.48 5.33
CA THR A 182 -2.47 3.59 4.45
C THR A 182 -1.16 3.71 5.24
N GLY A 183 -0.05 3.29 4.63
CA GLY A 183 1.26 3.16 5.28
C GLY A 183 1.38 1.88 6.11
N GLY A 184 2.37 1.85 7.02
CA GLY A 184 2.75 0.64 7.77
C GLY A 184 1.81 0.22 8.91
N GLY A 185 0.73 0.96 9.17
CA GLY A 185 -0.26 0.64 10.20
C GLY A 185 0.09 1.03 11.64
N PHE A 186 -0.68 0.49 12.59
CA PHE A 186 -0.65 0.78 14.02
C PHE A 186 -1.00 2.24 14.36
N GLY A 187 -1.77 2.89 13.49
CA GLY A 187 -2.05 4.32 13.50
C GLY A 187 -1.72 4.96 12.14
N GLY A 188 -1.52 6.26 12.14
CA GLY A 188 -1.23 7.05 10.95
C GLY A 188 -2.48 7.55 10.26
N CYS A 189 -2.59 7.27 8.95
CA CYS A 189 -3.60 7.85 8.08
C CYS A 189 -4.50 6.78 7.46
N VAL A 190 -5.68 7.23 7.06
CA VAL A 190 -6.57 6.53 6.13
C VAL A 190 -6.58 7.26 4.79
N VAL A 191 -6.86 6.53 3.72
CA VAL A 191 -7.11 7.07 2.38
C VAL A 191 -8.49 6.65 1.91
N ALA A 192 -9.28 7.62 1.47
CA ALA A 192 -10.58 7.45 0.84
C ALA A 192 -10.49 7.75 -0.66
N MET A 193 -11.20 6.97 -1.45
CA MET A 193 -11.50 7.24 -2.85
C MET A 193 -12.94 7.73 -2.91
N CYS A 194 -13.13 8.92 -3.47
CA CYS A 194 -14.40 9.65 -3.42
C CYS A 194 -14.80 10.13 -4.80
N GLU A 195 -16.10 10.32 -5.01
CA GLU A 195 -16.61 11.13 -6.10
C GLU A 195 -16.06 12.56 -5.99
N ARG A 196 -15.76 13.17 -7.12
CA ARG A 196 -15.29 14.56 -7.14
C ARG A 196 -16.31 15.48 -6.47
N GLY A 197 -15.84 16.25 -5.47
CA GLY A 197 -16.69 17.20 -4.75
C GLY A 197 -17.38 16.62 -3.51
N ALA A 198 -17.14 15.36 -3.16
CA ALA A 198 -17.59 14.81 -1.88
C ALA A 198 -17.03 15.63 -0.70
N ASP A 199 -17.88 15.88 0.30
CA ASP A 199 -17.51 16.64 1.51
C ASP A 199 -16.85 15.71 2.52
N VAL A 200 -15.54 15.49 2.34
CA VAL A 200 -14.72 14.60 3.16
C VAL A 200 -13.58 15.39 3.79
N GLU A 201 -13.52 15.39 5.11
CA GLU A 201 -12.45 16.02 5.86
C GLU A 201 -11.09 15.32 5.62
N GLY A 202 -10.07 16.12 5.29
CA GLY A 202 -8.70 15.64 5.10
C GLY A 202 -7.97 16.40 4.00
N TRP A 203 -6.82 15.87 3.60
CA TRP A 203 -6.01 16.41 2.52
C TRP A 203 -6.39 15.75 1.19
N LYS A 204 -6.91 16.57 0.26
CA LYS A 204 -7.10 16.15 -1.13
C LYS A 204 -5.73 15.94 -1.79
N VAL A 205 -5.49 14.73 -2.29
CA VAL A 205 -4.25 14.38 -2.99
C VAL A 205 -4.16 15.20 -4.28
N ARG A 206 -3.01 15.81 -4.53
CA ARG A 206 -2.74 16.61 -5.73
C ARG A 206 -1.66 15.96 -6.59
N PRO A 207 -1.79 16.02 -7.93
CA PRO A 207 -0.73 15.65 -8.86
C PRO A 207 0.61 16.30 -8.51
N VAL A 208 1.66 15.50 -8.40
CA VAL A 208 3.05 15.98 -8.28
C VAL A 208 3.94 15.23 -9.26
N THR A 209 4.95 15.91 -9.79
CA THR A 209 6.02 15.28 -10.58
C THR A 209 7.12 14.82 -9.63
N GLY A 210 7.69 13.66 -9.93
CA GLY A 210 8.81 13.09 -9.19
C GLY A 210 10.08 13.90 -9.34
N LEU A 211 11.13 13.42 -8.69
CA LEU A 211 12.41 14.12 -8.65
C LEU A 211 13.07 14.17 -10.03
N THR A 212 13.63 15.32 -10.40
CA THR A 212 14.52 15.45 -11.57
C THR A 212 15.96 15.50 -11.08
N VAL A 213 16.81 14.56 -11.50
CA VAL A 213 18.25 14.60 -11.23
C VAL A 213 18.95 15.19 -12.45
N SER A 214 19.36 16.45 -12.38
CA SER A 214 20.28 17.05 -13.36
C SER A 214 21.73 16.75 -12.96
N ARG A 215 22.56 16.40 -13.94
CA ARG A 215 24.02 16.27 -13.76
C ARG A 215 24.70 17.62 -13.67
#